data_AF-K2A940-F1
#
_entry.id   AF-K2A940-F1
#
_cell.length_a   1.000
_cell.length_b   1.000
_cell.length_c   1.000
_cell.angle_alpha   90.00
_cell.angle_beta   90.00
_cell.angle_gamma   90.00
#
_symmetry.space_group_name_H-M   'P 1'
#
loop_
_entity.id
_entity.type
_entity.pdbx_description
1 polymer ?
#
loop_
_entity_poly.entity_id
_entity_poly.type
_entity_poly.pdbx_seq_one_letter_code
_entity_poly.pdbx_strand_id
1 'polypeptide(L)'
;MLAGMAGTKKLETTKISQESNENIPTNFRILPPKPKFSKYEIFYHLSTKIPAKIVFVHKVTVSADEVKKIAKLANLKLENNQVDLFAGQFTQTVDVINQLNEIDTSDIPTTYQVTGLSNITREDVVDPARVLPQHIALREAKLVSNGFFVVPRIIDTDTTEEVI
;
A
#
# COMPACT_ATOMS: atom_id res chain seq x y z
N MET A 1 -23.50 53.44 35.47
CA MET A 1 -24.19 53.41 36.79
C MET A 1 -24.68 51.98 36.98
N LEU A 2 -24.11 51.25 37.94
CA LEU A 2 -24.75 50.87 39.21
C LEU A 2 -26.08 50.11 39.00
N ALA A 3 -26.39 49.00 39.68
CA ALA A 3 -25.70 48.20 40.67
C ALA A 3 -26.63 47.04 41.04
N GLY A 4 -26.04 45.95 41.53
CA GLY A 4 -26.66 45.06 42.51
C GLY A 4 -27.81 44.19 42.01
N MET A 5 -28.26 43.21 42.75
CA MET A 5 -27.81 42.54 43.96
C MET A 5 -28.87 41.45 44.18
N ALA A 6 -28.48 40.38 44.88
CA ALA A 6 -29.37 39.41 45.54
C ALA A 6 -30.22 38.53 44.60
N GLY A 7 -30.37 37.23 44.80
CA GLY A 7 -30.32 36.47 46.04
C GLY A 7 -31.57 35.61 46.09
N THR A 8 -31.35 34.29 46.07
CA THR A 8 -32.04 33.23 46.82
C THR A 8 -33.53 32.93 46.57
N LYS A 9 -33.79 31.68 46.15
CA LYS A 9 -34.75 30.68 46.68
C LYS A 9 -35.13 29.71 45.54
N LYS A 10 -34.61 28.48 45.54
CA LYS A 10 -35.10 27.29 46.25
C LYS A 10 -36.50 26.86 45.77
N LEU A 11 -36.52 25.88 44.87
CA LEU A 11 -37.60 24.91 44.67
C LEU A 11 -36.93 23.54 44.84
N GLU A 12 -36.89 23.04 46.07
CA GLU A 12 -37.87 22.10 46.61
C GLU A 12 -37.80 20.72 45.96
N THR A 13 -37.01 19.91 46.65
CA THR A 13 -36.86 18.46 46.60
C THR A 13 -38.19 17.74 46.81
N THR A 14 -38.50 16.75 45.99
CA THR A 14 -39.41 15.61 46.27
C THR A 14 -39.19 14.59 45.14
N LYS A 15 -38.82 13.32 45.34
CA LYS A 15 -38.61 12.47 46.51
C LYS A 15 -37.98 11.14 46.04
N ILE A 16 -37.22 10.54 46.96
CA ILE A 16 -37.13 9.09 47.24
C ILE A 16 -36.28 8.25 46.26
N SER A 17 -35.03 7.97 46.65
CA SER A 17 -34.58 6.75 47.33
C SER A 17 -34.57 5.53 46.41
N GLN A 18 -33.38 5.05 46.05
CA GLN A 18 -32.84 3.81 46.64
C GLN A 18 -31.32 3.86 46.62
N GLU A 19 -30.77 3.40 47.74
CA GLU A 19 -29.40 3.48 48.19
C GLU A 19 -28.82 2.08 47.97
N SER A 20 -27.79 1.95 47.14
CA SER A 20 -26.87 0.82 47.22
C SER A 20 -25.47 1.41 47.30
N ASN A 21 -24.99 1.50 48.55
CA ASN A 21 -23.60 1.68 48.90
C ASN A 21 -22.73 0.70 48.10
N GLU A 22 -22.02 1.18 47.10
CA GLU A 22 -20.77 0.55 46.69
C GLU A 22 -19.64 1.52 47.00
N ASN A 23 -18.92 1.18 48.07
CA ASN A 23 -17.63 1.73 48.46
C ASN A 23 -16.78 2.01 47.23
N ILE A 24 -16.54 3.28 46.93
CA ILE A 24 -15.49 3.66 45.99
C ILE A 24 -14.17 3.27 46.67
N PRO A 25 -13.38 2.32 46.13
CA PRO A 25 -12.10 2.03 46.75
C PRO A 25 -11.17 3.22 46.52
N THR A 26 -10.93 3.98 47.59
CA THR A 26 -9.93 5.04 47.70
C THR A 26 -8.52 4.46 47.65
N ASN A 27 -8.16 3.82 46.54
CA ASN A 27 -6.83 3.29 46.28
C ASN A 27 -6.50 3.44 44.78
N PHE A 28 -6.39 4.69 44.31
CA PHE A 28 -5.63 4.96 43.09
C PHE A 28 -4.15 4.75 43.41
N ARG A 29 -3.70 3.50 43.24
CA ARG A 29 -2.29 3.16 43.27
C ARG A 29 -1.65 3.83 42.05
N ILE A 30 -0.94 4.92 42.28
CA ILE A 30 -0.15 5.59 41.24
C ILE A 30 0.76 4.52 40.64
N LEU A 31 0.54 4.20 39.36
CA LEU A 31 1.43 3.30 38.64
C LEU A 31 2.83 3.91 38.68
N PRO A 32 3.87 3.15 39.06
CA PRO A 32 5.22 3.67 39.00
C PRO A 32 5.49 4.17 37.57
N PRO A 33 6.26 5.27 37.41
CA PRO A 33 6.57 5.77 36.07
C PRO A 33 7.19 4.63 35.26
N LYS A 34 6.64 4.38 34.07
CA LYS A 34 7.12 3.31 33.19
C LYS A 34 8.64 3.48 33.03
N PRO A 35 9.45 2.43 33.26
CA PRO A 35 10.88 2.56 33.05
C PRO A 35 11.12 2.88 31.57
N LYS A 36 12.06 3.79 31.31
CA LYS A 36 12.44 4.15 29.95
C LYS A 36 13.26 2.99 29.36
N PHE A 37 12.57 1.96 28.87
CA PHE A 37 13.22 0.86 28.20
C PHE A 37 13.56 1.27 26.76
N SER A 38 14.86 1.22 26.44
CA SER A 38 15.32 1.27 25.06
C SER A 38 14.76 0.05 24.34
N LYS A 39 14.21 0.23 23.11
CA LYS A 39 13.51 -0.82 22.35
C LYS A 39 14.31 -2.13 22.19
N TYR A 40 15.61 -2.11 22.44
CA TYR A 40 16.54 -3.22 22.29
C TYR A 40 16.71 -4.10 23.54
N GLU A 41 16.28 -3.69 24.74
CA GLU A 41 16.51 -4.47 25.97
C GLU A 41 15.55 -5.65 26.15
N ILE A 42 14.30 -5.54 25.68
CA ILE A 42 13.28 -6.59 25.84
C ILE A 42 13.63 -7.84 24.98
N PHE A 43 14.42 -7.64 23.92
CA PHE A 43 14.76 -8.69 22.97
C PHE A 43 15.68 -9.78 23.54
N TYR A 44 16.44 -9.51 24.61
CA TYR A 44 17.42 -10.47 25.13
C TYR A 44 16.85 -11.49 26.14
N HIS A 45 15.71 -11.23 26.80
CA HIS A 45 15.18 -12.13 27.83
C HIS A 45 14.16 -13.17 27.34
N LEU A 46 13.64 -13.04 26.11
CA LEU A 46 12.70 -14.01 25.51
C LEU A 46 13.37 -15.05 24.61
N SER A 47 14.70 -15.05 24.52
CA SER A 47 15.47 -15.80 23.49
C SER A 47 15.66 -17.30 23.75
N THR A 48 15.42 -17.84 24.96
CA THR A 48 15.92 -19.19 25.29
C THR A 48 14.98 -20.38 25.13
N LYS A 49 13.73 -20.22 24.64
CA LYS A 49 12.85 -21.39 24.37
C LYS A 49 11.83 -21.15 23.25
N ILE A 50 12.29 -20.87 22.03
CA ILE A 50 11.45 -20.97 20.83
C ILE A 50 12.18 -21.95 19.89
N PRO A 51 11.57 -23.07 19.46
CA PRO A 51 12.14 -23.88 18.40
C PRO A 51 11.97 -23.12 17.08
N ALA A 52 12.88 -22.18 16.82
CA ALA A 52 12.90 -21.41 15.59
C ALA A 52 13.17 -22.39 14.43
N LYS A 53 12.13 -22.70 13.65
CA LYS A 53 12.35 -23.07 12.25
C LYS A 53 13.19 -21.93 11.65
N ILE A 54 14.39 -22.24 11.21
CA ILE A 54 15.25 -21.31 10.49
C ILE A 54 14.50 -20.92 9.22
N VAL A 55 13.84 -19.76 9.23
CA VAL A 55 13.33 -19.14 8.01
C VAL A 55 14.54 -18.52 7.34
N PHE A 56 15.00 -19.15 6.28
CA PHE A 56 16.10 -18.65 5.46
C PHE A 56 15.59 -17.41 4.72
N VAL A 57 15.75 -16.22 5.30
CA VAL A 57 15.51 -14.97 4.59
C VAL A 57 16.57 -14.89 3.50
N HIS A 58 16.19 -15.25 2.27
CA HIS A 58 17.04 -15.07 1.10
C HIS A 58 17.17 -13.56 0.86
N LYS A 59 18.36 -13.03 1.11
CA LYS A 59 18.70 -11.66 0.69
C LYS A 59 18.79 -11.67 -0.83
N VAL A 60 17.76 -11.14 -1.48
CA VAL A 60 17.69 -11.04 -2.94
C VAL A 60 18.34 -9.73 -3.34
N THR A 61 19.40 -9.80 -4.14
CA THR A 61 20.07 -8.62 -4.69
C THR A 61 19.75 -8.51 -6.17
N VAL A 62 19.28 -7.34 -6.61
CA VAL A 62 18.99 -7.08 -8.02
C VAL A 62 20.28 -6.59 -8.71
N SER A 63 20.67 -7.27 -9.78
CA SER A 63 21.86 -6.94 -10.57
C SER A 63 21.58 -5.86 -11.63
N ALA A 64 22.62 -5.19 -12.11
CA ALA A 64 22.53 -4.21 -13.18
C ALA A 64 21.95 -4.81 -14.48
N ASP A 65 22.29 -6.05 -14.81
CA ASP A 65 21.77 -6.75 -15.98
C ASP A 65 20.27 -7.04 -15.87
N GLU A 66 19.78 -7.36 -14.67
CA GLU A 66 18.35 -7.51 -14.40
C GLU A 66 17.60 -6.19 -14.56
N VAL A 67 18.19 -5.08 -14.09
CA VAL A 67 17.61 -3.74 -14.32
C VAL A 67 17.49 -3.43 -15.80
N LYS A 68 18.54 -3.70 -16.60
CA LYS A 68 18.52 -3.51 -18.06
C LYS A 68 17.45 -4.39 -18.72
N LYS A 69 17.30 -5.64 -18.26
CA LYS A 69 16.26 -6.55 -18.76
C LYS A 69 14.85 -6.04 -18.44
N ILE A 70 14.62 -5.58 -17.22
CA ILE A 70 13.35 -5.00 -16.79
C ILE A 70 13.04 -3.74 -17.59
N ALA A 71 14.02 -2.86 -17.79
CA ALA A 71 13.88 -1.65 -18.59
C ALA A 71 13.46 -1.94 -20.03
N LYS A 72 14.07 -2.97 -20.64
CA LYS A 72 13.69 -3.43 -21.98
C LYS A 72 12.23 -3.93 -22.03
N LEU A 73 11.79 -4.69 -21.03
CA LEU A 73 10.40 -5.18 -20.95
C LEU A 73 9.41 -4.04 -20.71
N ALA A 74 9.77 -3.05 -19.92
CA ALA A 74 8.97 -1.86 -19.67
C ALA A 74 9.06 -0.80 -20.78
N ASN A 75 9.88 -1.03 -21.82
CA ASN A 75 10.17 -0.08 -22.89
C ASN A 75 10.66 1.28 -22.36
N LEU A 76 11.54 1.25 -21.36
CA LEU A 76 12.17 2.41 -20.75
C LEU A 76 13.62 2.55 -21.22
N LYS A 77 14.02 3.77 -21.56
CA LYS A 77 15.42 4.12 -21.80
C LYS A 77 16.05 4.54 -20.49
N LEU A 78 17.15 3.89 -20.11
CA LEU A 78 17.92 4.19 -18.91
C LEU A 78 19.30 4.64 -19.32
N GLU A 79 19.85 5.61 -18.59
CA GLU A 79 21.27 5.95 -18.67
C GLU A 79 22.08 5.05 -17.73
N ASN A 80 23.36 4.82 -18.04
CA ASN A 80 24.26 4.03 -17.21
C ASN A 80 24.29 4.41 -15.72
N ASN A 81 24.32 5.71 -15.43
CA ASN A 81 24.32 6.26 -14.07
C ASN A 81 23.04 5.89 -13.28
N GLN A 82 21.93 5.61 -13.96
CA GLN A 82 20.65 5.25 -13.37
C GLN A 82 20.55 3.74 -13.10
N VAL A 83 21.29 2.91 -13.83
CA VAL A 83 21.23 1.45 -13.69
C VAL A 83 21.64 1.02 -12.28
N ASP A 84 22.78 1.51 -11.79
CA ASP A 84 23.28 1.18 -10.44
C ASP A 84 22.36 1.74 -9.34
N LEU A 85 21.82 2.94 -9.56
CA LEU A 85 20.85 3.55 -8.65
C LEU A 85 19.59 2.68 -8.52
N PHE A 86 19.02 2.25 -9.64
CA PHE A 86 17.81 1.42 -9.65
C PHE A 86 18.07 0.00 -9.13
N ALA A 87 19.24 -0.57 -9.36
CA ALA A 87 19.62 -1.85 -8.77
C ALA A 87 19.55 -1.80 -7.23
N GLY A 88 20.09 -0.73 -6.63
CA GLY A 88 20.02 -0.50 -5.18
C GLY A 88 18.59 -0.29 -4.68
N GLN A 89 17.79 0.53 -5.38
CA GLN A 89 16.41 0.82 -4.99
C GLN A 89 15.48 -0.40 -5.12
N PHE A 90 15.65 -1.20 -6.18
CA PHE A 90 14.88 -2.42 -6.36
C PHE A 90 15.25 -3.48 -5.33
N THR A 91 16.54 -3.61 -4.99
CA THR A 91 16.98 -4.48 -3.89
C THR A 91 16.26 -4.13 -2.59
N GLN A 92 16.23 -2.85 -2.21
CA GLN A 92 15.52 -2.40 -1.00
C GLN A 92 14.02 -2.68 -1.06
N THR A 93 13.39 -2.50 -2.24
CA THR A 93 11.96 -2.75 -2.42
C THR A 93 11.63 -4.23 -2.29
N VAL A 94 12.44 -5.10 -2.91
CA VAL A 94 12.28 -6.56 -2.82
C VAL A 94 12.51 -7.04 -1.39
N ASP A 95 13.46 -6.45 -0.66
CA ASP A 95 13.67 -6.75 0.76
C ASP A 95 12.43 -6.46 1.62
N VAL A 96 11.70 -5.37 1.32
CA VAL A 96 10.42 -5.07 2.00
C VAL A 96 9.35 -6.11 1.62
N ILE A 97 9.25 -6.48 0.34
CA ILE A 97 8.28 -7.48 -0.13
C ILE A 97 8.59 -8.86 0.48
N ASN A 98 9.86 -9.19 0.69
CA ASN A 98 10.29 -10.47 1.27
C ASN A 98 9.77 -10.66 2.70
N GLN A 99 9.41 -9.60 3.43
CA GLN A 99 8.76 -9.71 4.74
C GLN A 99 7.40 -10.42 4.64
N LEU A 100 6.73 -10.35 3.49
CA LEU A 100 5.46 -11.05 3.26
C LEU A 100 5.62 -12.58 3.20
N ASN A 101 6.82 -13.08 2.91
CA ASN A 101 7.11 -14.52 2.87
C ASN A 101 7.19 -15.17 4.26
N GLU A 102 7.23 -14.39 5.34
CA GLU A 102 7.19 -14.90 6.71
C GLU A 102 5.80 -15.43 7.10
N ILE A 103 4.78 -15.07 6.32
CA ILE A 103 3.39 -15.44 6.56
C ILE A 103 3.06 -16.69 5.73
N ASP A 104 2.63 -17.76 6.41
CA ASP A 104 2.17 -18.98 5.74
C ASP A 104 0.83 -18.74 5.04
N THR A 105 0.82 -18.94 3.73
CA THR A 105 -0.34 -18.77 2.86
C THR A 105 -0.72 -20.07 2.13
N SER A 106 -0.18 -21.21 2.54
CA SER A 106 -0.36 -22.50 1.84
C SER A 106 -1.83 -22.95 1.76
N ASP A 107 -2.64 -22.61 2.77
CA ASP A 107 -4.03 -23.06 2.91
C ASP A 107 -5.06 -21.99 2.51
N ILE A 108 -4.63 -20.82 2.01
CA ILE A 108 -5.55 -19.74 1.61
C ILE A 108 -5.71 -19.68 0.08
N PRO A 109 -6.95 -19.60 -0.44
CA PRO A 109 -7.16 -19.39 -1.87
C PRO A 109 -6.74 -17.97 -2.29
N THR A 110 -6.09 -17.85 -3.45
CA THR A 110 -5.71 -16.55 -4.01
C THR A 110 -6.93 -15.67 -4.30
N THR A 111 -6.84 -14.41 -3.93
CA THR A 111 -7.89 -13.41 -4.23
C THR A 111 -7.55 -12.68 -5.53
N TYR A 112 -8.31 -12.92 -6.61
CA TYR A 112 -8.12 -12.26 -7.91
C TYR A 112 -8.95 -10.97 -8.08
N GLN A 113 -10.14 -10.92 -7.46
CA GLN A 113 -11.06 -9.80 -7.52
C GLN A 113 -11.80 -9.67 -6.19
N VAL A 114 -12.17 -8.44 -5.83
CA VAL A 114 -12.89 -8.14 -4.57
C VAL A 114 -14.40 -7.97 -4.76
N THR A 115 -14.87 -7.81 -6.00
CA THR A 115 -16.26 -7.47 -6.32
C THR A 115 -17.18 -8.68 -6.46
N GLY A 116 -16.62 -9.89 -6.57
CA GLY A 116 -17.40 -11.13 -6.74
C GLY A 116 -18.15 -11.24 -8.07
N LEU A 117 -17.81 -10.43 -9.06
CA LEU A 117 -18.47 -10.45 -10.36
C LEU A 117 -18.22 -11.78 -11.07
N SER A 118 -19.29 -12.37 -11.57
CA SER A 118 -19.23 -13.61 -12.35
C SER A 118 -20.11 -13.45 -13.58
N ASN A 119 -19.60 -13.91 -14.73
CA ASN A 119 -20.36 -14.00 -15.98
C ASN A 119 -21.01 -12.67 -16.44
N ILE A 120 -20.31 -11.54 -16.26
CA ILE A 120 -20.75 -10.27 -16.83
C ILE A 120 -20.46 -10.27 -18.32
N THR A 121 -21.49 -10.53 -19.12
CA THR A 121 -21.41 -10.59 -20.58
C THR A 121 -22.03 -9.37 -21.24
N ARG A 122 -21.51 -8.99 -22.39
CA ARG A 122 -22.13 -8.02 -23.31
C ARG A 122 -22.95 -8.80 -24.33
N GLU A 123 -24.16 -8.33 -24.63
CA GLU A 123 -24.96 -8.85 -25.75
C GLU A 123 -24.22 -8.71 -27.08
N ASP A 124 -24.31 -9.72 -27.95
CA ASP A 124 -23.69 -9.70 -29.28
C ASP A 124 -24.53 -8.91 -30.28
N VAL A 125 -24.70 -7.62 -29.98
CA VAL A 125 -25.41 -6.66 -30.82
C VAL A 125 -24.51 -5.46 -31.08
N VAL A 126 -24.65 -4.87 -32.27
CA VAL A 126 -23.96 -3.63 -32.61
C VAL A 126 -24.58 -2.51 -31.78
N ASP A 127 -23.76 -1.82 -30.99
CA ASP A 127 -24.14 -0.62 -30.24
C ASP A 127 -23.58 0.62 -30.96
N PRO A 128 -24.40 1.36 -31.74
CA PRO A 128 -23.94 2.53 -32.49
C PRO A 128 -23.36 3.63 -31.59
N ALA A 129 -23.75 3.71 -30.31
CA ALA A 129 -23.23 4.71 -29.38
C ALA A 129 -21.78 4.43 -28.95
N ARG A 130 -21.30 3.18 -29.11
CA ARG A 130 -19.91 2.79 -28.83
C ARG A 130 -19.01 2.80 -30.05
N VAL A 131 -19.55 3.09 -31.23
CA VAL A 131 -18.77 3.17 -32.48
C VAL A 131 -18.19 4.57 -32.60
N LEU A 132 -16.86 4.66 -32.60
CA LEU A 132 -16.16 5.93 -32.79
C LEU A 132 -15.96 6.22 -34.28
N PRO A 133 -16.35 7.40 -34.78
CA PRO A 133 -16.01 7.80 -36.14
C PRO A 133 -14.50 8.07 -36.25
N GLN A 134 -13.92 7.79 -37.42
CA GLN A 134 -12.47 7.81 -37.66
C GLN A 134 -11.80 9.11 -37.20
N HIS A 135 -12.41 10.27 -37.46
CA HIS A 135 -11.86 11.57 -37.08
C HIS A 135 -11.77 11.77 -35.56
N ILE A 136 -12.67 11.18 -34.78
CA ILE A 136 -12.61 11.24 -33.30
C ILE A 136 -11.53 10.29 -32.79
N ALA A 137 -11.42 9.09 -33.38
CA ALA A 137 -10.41 8.11 -32.99
C ALA A 137 -8.97 8.63 -33.22
N LEU A 138 -8.76 9.48 -34.23
CA LEU A 138 -7.45 10.01 -34.60
C LEU A 138 -7.14 11.38 -33.97
N ARG A 139 -8.09 12.01 -33.28
CA ARG A 139 -7.99 13.41 -32.83
C ARG A 139 -6.78 13.68 -31.93
N GLU A 140 -6.47 12.74 -31.04
CA GLU A 140 -5.38 12.87 -30.06
C GLU A 140 -4.04 12.29 -30.55
N ALA A 141 -4.01 11.75 -31.78
CA ALA A 141 -2.80 11.14 -32.31
C ALA A 141 -1.77 12.20 -32.71
N LYS A 142 -0.52 12.00 -32.32
CA LYS A 142 0.59 12.92 -32.64
C LYS A 142 0.82 13.06 -34.15
N LEU A 143 0.72 11.97 -34.91
CA LEU A 143 0.93 11.93 -36.35
C LEU A 143 -0.15 11.10 -37.03
N VAL A 144 -0.82 11.69 -38.01
CA VAL A 144 -1.91 11.07 -38.78
C VAL A 144 -1.66 11.31 -40.26
N SER A 145 -1.88 10.30 -41.08
CA SER A 145 -1.84 10.42 -42.55
C SER A 145 -2.88 9.49 -43.17
N ASN A 146 -3.65 10.01 -44.14
CA ASN A 146 -4.69 9.26 -44.87
C ASN A 146 -5.66 8.46 -43.99
N GLY A 147 -5.96 8.95 -42.77
CA GLY A 147 -6.85 8.26 -41.84
C GLY A 147 -6.20 7.14 -41.02
N PHE A 148 -4.86 7.08 -40.96
CA PHE A 148 -4.09 6.10 -40.20
C PHE A 148 -3.15 6.76 -39.18
N PHE A 149 -2.83 6.04 -38.12
CA PHE A 149 -1.74 6.38 -37.21
C PHE A 149 -0.39 6.17 -37.90
N VAL A 150 0.48 7.18 -37.87
CA VAL A 150 1.82 7.07 -38.44
C VAL A 150 2.81 6.72 -37.33
N VAL A 151 3.50 5.60 -37.49
CA VAL A 151 4.58 5.15 -36.60
C VAL A 151 5.87 4.95 -37.40
N PRO A 152 7.05 5.08 -36.75
CA PRO A 152 8.31 4.70 -37.39
C PRO A 152 8.25 3.23 -37.84
N ARG A 153 8.75 2.98 -39.05
CA ARG A 153 8.84 1.63 -39.60
C ARG A 153 9.91 0.86 -38.83
N ILE A 154 9.54 -0.27 -38.23
CA ILE A 154 10.45 -1.22 -37.62
C ILE A 154 10.65 -2.36 -38.63
N ILE A 155 11.80 -2.39 -39.29
CA ILE A 155 12.27 -3.57 -40.02
C ILE A 155 13.58 -3.96 -39.38
N ASP A 156 13.67 -5.23 -38.98
CA ASP A 156 14.87 -5.82 -38.40
C ASP A 156 15.94 -5.93 -39.49
N THR A 157 16.74 -4.88 -39.65
CA THR A 157 18.10 -5.01 -40.15
C THR A 157 19.00 -4.96 -38.94
N ASP A 158 19.56 -6.12 -38.56
CA ASP A 158 20.47 -6.35 -37.44
C ASP A 158 21.42 -5.16 -37.20
N THR A 159 20.98 -4.21 -36.38
CA THR A 159 21.77 -3.06 -35.98
C THR A 159 21.80 -3.09 -34.47
N THR A 160 22.93 -3.59 -33.99
CA THR A 160 23.42 -3.46 -32.62
C THR A 160 23.52 -1.98 -32.27
N GLU A 161 22.40 -1.36 -31.92
CA GLU A 161 22.45 -0.09 -31.19
C GLU A 161 22.67 -0.48 -29.72
N GLU A 162 23.93 -0.34 -29.29
CA GLU A 162 24.30 -0.33 -27.89
C GLU A 162 23.56 0.81 -27.19
N VAL A 163 22.36 0.51 -26.70
CA VAL A 163 21.71 1.31 -25.68
C VAL A 163 22.41 0.95 -24.37
N ILE A 164 23.36 1.80 -23.99
CA ILE A 164 23.96 1.78 -22.64
C ILE A 164 23.23 2.76 -21.73
#